data_AF-A0A931G0A3-F1
#
_entry.id   AF-A0A931G0A3-F1
#
_cell.length_a   1.000
_cell.length_b   1.000
_cell.length_c   1.000
_cell.angle_alpha   90.00
_cell.angle_beta   90.00
_cell.angle_gamma   90.00
#
_symmetry.space_group_name_H-M   'P 1'
#
loop_
_entity.id
_entity.type
_entity.pdbx_description
1 polymer ?
#
loop_
_entity_poly.entity_id
_entity_poly.type
_entity_poly.pdbx_seq_one_letter_code
_entity_poly.pdbx_strand_id
1 'polypeptide(L)'
;MDWFTDWLPPALVDLPATAPSVSPPGDFRNGWFWAIVVGILTFWALAYALEIHRASVDKYVGIPVVVVAINFGWEFVHSVVIDQEPAQRPANLLWFLVDIVIVIQVVKYGNKDFPRLGRTLFLRLFFGLVAVAAFQTFLMAYEFRDILGMYSGCALNVGISAAFIVTLVKRRCSAGLSLHAAISKMIGSQLAGLNVLILFPDRYLVLSWFVMMLILDLVYIRMLYRQIRKDGYSPWAINRPRVYPPAPVPATPAAQPAPAVALPQ
;
A
#
# COMPACT_ATOMS: atom_id res chain seq x y z
N MET A 1 4.76 -24.70 -42.78
CA MET A 1 4.38 -25.81 -41.88
C MET A 1 5.59 -26.04 -40.99
N ASP A 2 5.53 -25.46 -39.78
CA ASP A 2 6.63 -25.51 -38.82
C ASP A 2 6.58 -26.81 -38.04
N TRP A 3 7.20 -27.84 -38.62
CA TRP A 3 7.36 -29.19 -38.04
C TRP A 3 8.02 -29.19 -36.64
N PHE A 4 8.59 -28.05 -36.22
CA PHE A 4 9.19 -27.86 -34.89
C PHE A 4 8.18 -27.72 -33.75
N THR A 5 6.93 -27.33 -34.03
CA THR A 5 5.89 -27.09 -33.00
C THR A 5 4.75 -28.10 -33.05
N ASP A 6 4.65 -28.91 -34.11
CA ASP A 6 3.53 -29.84 -34.34
C ASP A 6 3.48 -31.02 -33.36
N TRP A 7 4.56 -31.27 -32.59
CA TRP A 7 4.60 -32.27 -31.52
C TRP A 7 4.16 -31.71 -30.16
N LEU A 8 4.09 -30.38 -30.01
CA LEU A 8 3.78 -29.75 -28.74
C LEU A 8 2.26 -29.74 -28.55
N PRO A 9 1.73 -30.31 -27.46
CA PRO A 9 0.30 -30.18 -27.18
C PRO A 9 -0.06 -28.69 -27.05
N PRO A 10 -1.29 -28.30 -27.46
CA PRO A 10 -1.72 -26.92 -27.37
C PRO A 10 -1.64 -26.41 -25.92
N ALA A 11 -1.47 -25.11 -25.76
CA ALA A 11 -1.52 -24.49 -24.45
C ALA A 11 -2.84 -24.85 -23.74
N LEU A 12 -2.77 -25.05 -22.41
CA LEU A 12 -3.96 -25.39 -21.62
C LEU A 12 -4.95 -24.23 -21.51
N VAL A 13 -4.47 -23.00 -21.67
CA VAL A 13 -5.24 -21.77 -21.54
C VAL A 13 -4.75 -20.78 -22.59
N ASP A 14 -5.65 -20.37 -23.47
CA ASP A 14 -5.38 -19.30 -24.42
C ASP A 14 -5.45 -17.93 -23.74
N LEU A 15 -4.56 -17.03 -24.13
CA LEU A 15 -4.63 -15.64 -23.69
C LEU A 15 -5.75 -14.90 -24.44
N PRO A 16 -6.42 -13.92 -23.80
CA PRO A 16 -7.39 -13.08 -24.48
C PRO A 16 -6.78 -12.39 -25.70
N ALA A 17 -7.53 -12.33 -26.80
CA ALA A 17 -7.11 -11.67 -28.03
C ALA A 17 -6.91 -10.15 -27.86
N THR A 18 -7.63 -9.54 -26.90
CA THR A 18 -7.47 -8.15 -26.50
C THR A 18 -7.07 -8.07 -25.04
N ALA A 19 -6.13 -7.18 -24.72
CA ALA A 19 -5.66 -7.02 -23.36
C ALA A 19 -6.84 -6.59 -22.44
N PRO A 20 -7.06 -7.28 -21.31
CA PRO A 20 -8.04 -6.87 -20.30
C PRO A 20 -7.84 -5.45 -19.73
N SER A 21 -6.71 -4.79 -19.98
CA SER A 21 -6.50 -3.40 -19.55
C SER A 21 -7.21 -2.37 -20.43
N VAL A 22 -7.61 -2.73 -21.66
CA VAL A 22 -8.20 -1.79 -22.62
C VAL A 22 -9.68 -2.04 -22.90
N SER A 23 -10.29 -3.07 -22.32
CA SER A 23 -11.72 -3.33 -22.54
C SER A 23 -12.59 -2.31 -21.78
N PRO A 24 -13.71 -1.88 -22.37
CA PRO A 24 -14.58 -0.88 -21.76
C PRO A 24 -15.27 -1.42 -20.49
N PRO A 25 -15.64 -0.54 -19.55
CA PRO A 25 -16.44 -0.92 -18.39
C PRO A 25 -17.84 -1.38 -18.82
N GLY A 26 -18.42 -2.29 -18.05
CA GLY A 26 -19.85 -2.59 -18.11
C GLY A 26 -20.70 -1.37 -17.71
N ASP A 27 -21.93 -1.31 -18.20
CA ASP A 27 -22.88 -0.26 -17.83
C ASP A 27 -23.49 -0.55 -16.45
N PHE A 28 -23.01 0.15 -15.43
CA PHE A 28 -23.48 0.01 -14.05
C PHE A 28 -23.68 1.35 -13.35
N ARG A 29 -23.72 2.48 -14.08
CA ARG A 29 -23.78 3.83 -13.47
C ARG A 29 -25.19 4.17 -12.96
N ASN A 30 -25.64 3.47 -11.93
CA ASN A 30 -26.93 3.64 -11.26
C ASN A 30 -26.75 4.13 -9.80
N GLY A 31 -27.82 4.17 -9.01
CA GLY A 31 -27.75 4.62 -7.61
C GLY A 31 -26.79 3.80 -6.72
N TRP A 32 -26.66 2.49 -6.98
CA TRP A 32 -25.74 1.62 -6.23
C TRP A 32 -24.29 1.95 -6.51
N PHE A 33 -23.95 2.26 -7.76
CA PHE A 33 -22.60 2.73 -8.12
C PHE A 33 -22.22 3.96 -7.31
N TRP A 34 -23.09 4.97 -7.25
CA TRP A 34 -22.81 6.18 -6.48
C TRP A 34 -22.74 5.94 -4.97
N ALA A 35 -23.57 5.05 -4.43
CA ALA A 35 -23.50 4.65 -3.02
C ALA A 35 -22.14 4.00 -2.69
N ILE A 36 -21.62 3.12 -3.56
CA ILE A 36 -20.31 2.51 -3.41
C ILE A 36 -19.21 3.58 -3.47
N VAL A 37 -19.24 4.46 -4.47
CA VAL A 37 -18.26 5.56 -4.63
C VAL A 37 -18.23 6.46 -3.40
N VAL A 38 -19.38 6.90 -2.89
CA VAL A 38 -19.47 7.70 -1.66
C VAL A 38 -18.90 6.93 -0.47
N GLY A 39 -19.18 5.63 -0.37
CA GLY A 39 -18.60 4.79 0.67
C GLY A 39 -17.07 4.72 0.59
N ILE A 40 -16.50 4.51 -0.61
CA ILE A 40 -15.05 4.51 -0.84
C ILE A 40 -14.45 5.82 -0.32
N LEU A 41 -14.95 6.96 -0.79
CA LEU A 41 -14.46 8.28 -0.42
C LEU A 41 -14.53 8.50 1.10
N THR A 42 -15.66 8.15 1.71
CA THR A 42 -15.90 8.33 3.15
C THR A 42 -14.93 7.52 3.99
N PHE A 43 -14.80 6.23 3.72
CA PHE A 43 -13.99 5.33 4.54
C PHE A 43 -12.49 5.56 4.35
N TRP A 44 -12.03 5.92 3.14
CA TRP A 44 -10.64 6.32 2.91
C TRP A 44 -10.31 7.67 3.54
N ALA A 45 -11.19 8.67 3.43
CA ALA A 45 -11.00 9.96 4.09
C ALA A 45 -10.90 9.78 5.62
N LEU A 46 -11.76 8.94 6.20
CA LEU A 46 -11.71 8.60 7.62
C LEU A 46 -10.39 7.88 7.99
N ALA A 47 -9.96 6.91 7.17
CA ALA A 47 -8.69 6.21 7.38
C ALA A 47 -7.50 7.19 7.40
N TYR A 48 -7.41 8.08 6.41
CA TYR A 48 -6.35 9.08 6.33
C TYR A 48 -6.40 10.06 7.52
N ALA A 49 -7.56 10.58 7.86
CA ALA A 49 -7.71 11.49 8.99
C ALA A 49 -7.24 10.85 10.30
N LEU A 50 -7.62 9.59 10.54
CA LEU A 50 -7.25 8.83 11.73
C LEU A 50 -5.77 8.47 11.77
N GLU A 51 -5.16 8.09 10.65
CA GLU A 51 -3.71 7.83 10.57
C GLU A 51 -2.90 9.11 10.76
N ILE A 52 -3.29 10.22 10.13
CA ILE A 52 -2.62 11.53 10.28
C ILE A 52 -2.72 12.00 11.73
N HIS A 53 -3.91 11.88 12.34
CA HIS A 53 -4.11 12.18 13.76
C HIS A 53 -3.20 11.30 14.64
N ARG A 54 -3.24 9.99 14.45
CA ARG A 54 -2.45 9.05 15.26
C ARG A 54 -0.96 9.27 15.12
N ALA A 55 -0.49 9.52 13.90
CA ALA A 55 0.90 9.83 13.62
C ALA A 55 1.34 11.12 14.33
N SER A 56 0.47 12.12 14.36
CA SER A 56 0.72 13.40 15.03
C SER A 56 0.75 13.28 16.54
N VAL A 57 -0.04 12.38 17.14
CA VAL A 57 -0.01 12.09 18.58
C VAL A 57 1.25 11.31 18.95
N ASP A 58 1.53 10.21 18.25
CA ASP A 58 2.64 9.31 18.61
C ASP A 58 4.02 9.82 18.18
N LYS A 59 4.05 10.74 17.21
CA LYS A 59 5.25 11.19 16.49
C LYS A 59 5.95 10.02 15.79
N TYR A 60 5.17 9.09 15.25
CA TYR A 60 5.59 7.97 14.40
C TYR A 60 4.71 7.97 13.16
N VAL A 61 5.23 7.54 12.00
CA VAL A 61 4.41 7.54 10.79
C VAL A 61 3.26 6.54 10.92
N GLY A 62 2.06 6.97 10.55
CA GLY A 62 0.87 6.10 10.54
C GLY A 62 0.87 5.12 9.38
N ILE A 63 1.36 5.56 8.22
CA ILE A 63 1.46 4.73 7.01
C ILE A 63 2.93 4.33 6.78
N PRO A 64 3.22 3.07 6.39
CA PRO A 64 4.60 2.62 6.18
C PRO A 64 5.34 3.43 5.10
N VAL A 65 6.59 3.83 5.41
CA VAL A 65 7.37 4.79 4.59
C VAL A 65 7.50 4.39 3.12
N VAL A 66 7.82 3.13 2.85
CA VAL A 66 8.10 2.64 1.48
C VAL A 66 6.84 2.76 0.60
N VAL A 67 5.68 2.36 1.12
CA VAL A 67 4.45 2.41 0.34
C VAL A 67 3.92 3.83 0.19
N VAL A 68 4.18 4.74 1.13
CA VAL A 68 3.91 6.17 0.94
C VAL A 68 4.71 6.72 -0.24
N ALA A 69 5.99 6.34 -0.37
CA ALA A 69 6.82 6.81 -1.48
C ALA A 69 6.27 6.36 -2.84
N ILE A 70 5.84 5.09 -2.92
CA ILE A 70 5.28 4.51 -4.14
C ILE A 70 3.91 5.13 -4.45
N ASN A 71 3.02 5.25 -3.44
CA ASN A 71 1.69 5.84 -3.60
C ASN A 71 1.75 7.30 -4.03
N PHE A 72 2.64 8.09 -3.43
CA PHE A 72 2.81 9.48 -3.79
C PHE A 72 3.28 9.64 -5.24
N GLY A 73 4.21 8.78 -5.70
CA GLY A 73 4.62 8.74 -7.10
C GLY A 73 3.48 8.32 -8.03
N TRP A 74 2.67 7.35 -7.62
CA TRP A 74 1.52 6.87 -8.38
C TRP A 74 0.44 7.94 -8.55
N GLU A 75 0.03 8.58 -7.44
CA GLU A 75 -0.97 9.65 -7.44
C GLU A 75 -0.48 10.86 -8.22
N PHE A 76 0.79 11.24 -8.12
CA PHE A 76 1.37 12.33 -8.92
C PHE A 76 1.23 12.06 -10.43
N VAL A 77 1.58 10.85 -10.88
CA VAL A 77 1.52 10.49 -12.29
C VAL A 77 0.08 10.52 -12.79
N HIS A 78 -0.83 9.83 -12.10
CA HIS A 78 -2.22 9.71 -12.52
C HIS A 78 -2.99 11.05 -12.44
N SER A 79 -2.64 11.94 -11.51
CA SER A 79 -3.33 13.24 -11.39
C SER A 79 -2.74 14.35 -12.27
N VAL A 80 -1.41 14.38 -12.45
CA VAL A 80 -0.69 15.52 -13.08
C VAL A 80 -0.08 15.16 -14.43
N VAL A 81 0.53 13.98 -14.58
CA VAL A 81 1.43 13.68 -15.71
C VAL A 81 0.70 13.08 -16.90
N ILE A 82 -0.19 12.13 -16.66
CA ILE A 82 -0.89 11.39 -17.73
C ILE A 82 -2.35 11.81 -17.88
N ASP A 83 -2.93 11.51 -19.04
CA ASP A 83 -4.35 11.66 -19.28
C ASP A 83 -5.11 10.46 -18.69
N GLN A 84 -5.51 10.60 -17.42
CA GLN A 84 -6.35 9.64 -16.71
C GLN A 84 -7.83 9.86 -17.07
N GLU A 85 -8.65 8.82 -16.89
CA GLU A 85 -10.11 8.89 -17.03
C GLU A 85 -10.69 10.17 -16.38
N PRO A 86 -11.44 11.02 -17.14
CA PRO A 86 -11.85 12.35 -16.69
C PRO A 86 -12.63 12.37 -15.37
N ALA A 87 -13.42 11.33 -15.09
CA ALA A 87 -14.16 11.22 -13.83
C ALA A 87 -13.27 10.88 -12.62
N GLN A 88 -12.12 10.24 -12.85
CA GLN A 88 -11.23 9.75 -11.80
C GLN A 88 -10.10 10.73 -11.48
N ARG A 89 -9.61 11.46 -12.48
CA ARG A 89 -8.48 12.40 -12.34
C ARG A 89 -8.67 13.44 -11.22
N PRO A 90 -9.84 14.10 -11.05
CA PRO A 90 -10.04 15.04 -9.95
C PRO A 90 -10.00 14.38 -8.57
N ALA A 91 -10.49 13.13 -8.45
CA ALA A 91 -10.44 12.38 -7.21
C ALA A 91 -9.00 12.02 -6.83
N ASN A 92 -8.20 11.55 -7.80
CA ASN A 92 -6.77 11.29 -7.58
C ASN A 92 -5.99 12.57 -7.25
N LEU A 93 -6.32 13.71 -7.86
CA LEU A 93 -5.72 14.98 -7.46
C LEU A 93 -6.04 15.34 -6.00
N LEU A 94 -7.26 15.09 -5.53
CA LEU A 94 -7.61 15.31 -4.12
C LEU A 94 -6.81 14.37 -3.20
N TRP A 95 -6.66 13.09 -3.56
CA TRP A 95 -5.84 12.14 -2.80
C TRP A 95 -4.37 12.52 -2.79
N PHE A 96 -3.83 12.98 -3.91
CA PHE A 96 -2.47 13.50 -4.00
C PHE A 96 -2.23 14.65 -3.01
N LEU A 97 -3.20 15.57 -2.85
CA LEU A 97 -3.10 16.66 -1.86
C LEU A 97 -3.10 16.15 -0.42
N VAL A 98 -3.87 15.10 -0.12
CA VAL A 98 -3.82 14.42 1.19
C VAL A 98 -2.46 13.75 1.40
N ASP A 99 -1.91 13.13 0.36
CA ASP A 99 -0.60 12.48 0.43
C ASP A 99 0.53 13.46 0.73
N ILE A 100 0.45 14.73 0.31
CA ILE A 100 1.43 15.76 0.71
C ILE A 100 1.50 15.85 2.24
N VAL A 101 0.36 15.80 2.94
CA VAL A 101 0.32 15.80 4.41
C VAL A 101 0.99 14.55 4.98
N ILE A 102 0.77 13.39 4.37
CA ILE A 102 1.36 12.11 4.77
C ILE A 102 2.88 12.10 4.52
N VAL A 103 3.34 12.64 3.40
CA VAL A 103 4.77 12.84 3.09
C VAL A 103 5.41 13.75 4.13
N ILE A 104 4.74 14.82 4.56
CA ILE A 104 5.22 15.67 5.66
C ILE A 104 5.39 14.86 6.95
N GLN A 105 4.49 13.92 7.26
CA GLN A 105 4.65 12.99 8.40
C GLN A 105 5.87 12.09 8.21
N VAL A 106 6.11 11.58 7.01
CA VAL A 106 7.31 10.77 6.69
C VAL A 106 8.60 11.56 6.87
N VAL A 107 8.65 12.79 6.37
CA VAL A 107 9.83 13.67 6.52
C VAL A 107 10.11 13.97 8.00
N LYS A 108 9.06 14.15 8.81
CA LYS A 108 9.18 14.45 10.25
C LYS A 108 9.51 13.22 11.10
N TYR A 109 8.87 12.09 10.84
CA TYR A 109 8.84 10.94 11.76
C TYR A 109 9.33 9.63 11.15
N GLY A 110 9.44 9.51 9.83
CA GLY A 110 9.71 8.25 9.13
C GLY A 110 11.10 7.67 9.39
N ASN A 111 12.12 8.50 9.61
CA ASN A 111 13.48 8.03 9.90
C ASN A 111 13.55 7.18 11.19
N LYS A 112 12.58 7.31 12.10
CA LYS A 112 12.52 6.51 13.33
C LYS A 112 12.34 5.02 13.07
N ASP A 113 11.75 4.65 11.94
CA ASP A 113 11.67 3.24 11.52
C ASP A 113 13.01 2.74 10.93
N PHE A 114 13.96 3.61 10.63
CA PHE A 114 15.22 3.28 9.98
C PHE A 114 16.42 3.86 10.75
N PRO A 115 16.63 3.45 12.02
CA PRO A 115 17.62 4.08 12.90
C PRO A 115 19.07 3.93 12.43
N ARG A 116 19.34 2.98 11.52
CA ARG A 116 20.67 2.79 10.91
C ARG A 116 20.97 3.78 9.78
N LEU A 117 19.96 4.53 9.30
CA LEU A 117 20.12 5.53 8.26
C LEU A 117 20.19 6.92 8.88
N GLY A 118 21.24 7.67 8.58
CA GLY A 118 21.27 9.10 8.88
C GLY A 118 20.12 9.84 8.17
N ARG A 119 19.59 10.90 8.79
CA ARG A 119 18.41 11.62 8.31
C ARG A 119 18.53 12.06 6.84
N THR A 120 19.69 12.58 6.44
CA THR A 120 19.92 13.03 5.05
C THR A 120 19.84 11.87 4.06
N LEU A 121 20.47 10.74 4.37
CA LEU A 121 20.42 9.55 3.51
C LEU A 121 19.00 8.98 3.45
N PHE A 122 18.29 8.93 4.57
CA PHE A 122 16.89 8.52 4.61
C PHE A 122 16.01 9.35 3.66
N LEU A 123 16.14 10.69 3.71
CA LEU A 123 15.36 11.56 2.82
C LEU A 123 15.75 11.40 1.35
N ARG A 124 17.05 11.25 1.04
CA ARG A 124 17.52 10.98 -0.33
C ARG A 124 16.95 9.66 -0.87
N LEU A 125 16.97 8.60 -0.07
CA LEU A 125 16.41 7.30 -0.47
C LEU A 125 14.88 7.38 -0.62
N PHE A 126 14.19 8.08 0.28
CA PHE A 126 12.75 8.26 0.18
C PHE A 126 12.35 8.98 -1.11
N PHE A 127 12.92 10.16 -1.37
CA PHE A 127 12.59 10.92 -2.59
C PHE A 127 13.15 10.27 -3.86
N GLY A 128 14.27 9.55 -3.78
CA GLY A 128 14.75 8.71 -4.88
C GLY A 128 13.75 7.60 -5.22
N LEU A 129 13.17 6.96 -4.21
CA LEU A 129 12.11 5.97 -4.40
C LEU A 129 10.83 6.58 -4.97
N VAL A 130 10.42 7.78 -4.53
CA VAL A 130 9.30 8.52 -5.14
C VAL A 130 9.55 8.73 -6.64
N ALA A 131 10.74 9.20 -7.02
CA ALA A 131 11.07 9.47 -8.41
C ALA A 131 11.06 8.20 -9.27
N VAL A 132 11.65 7.10 -8.76
CA VAL A 132 11.62 5.81 -9.44
C VAL A 132 10.19 5.28 -9.55
N ALA A 133 9.39 5.36 -8.49
CA ALA A 133 8.00 4.91 -8.51
C ALA A 133 7.14 5.71 -9.49
N ALA A 134 7.30 7.04 -9.55
CA ALA A 134 6.63 7.89 -10.54
C ALA A 134 7.05 7.51 -11.96
N PHE A 135 8.35 7.35 -12.23
CA PHE A 135 8.83 6.96 -13.54
C PHE A 135 8.29 5.59 -13.98
N GLN A 136 8.32 4.60 -13.10
CA GLN A 136 7.79 3.27 -13.39
C GLN A 136 6.27 3.29 -13.58
N THR A 137 5.54 4.08 -12.79
CA THR A 137 4.09 4.23 -12.96
C THR A 137 3.75 4.84 -14.31
N PHE A 138 4.50 5.86 -14.74
CA PHE A 138 4.34 6.46 -16.07
C PHE A 138 4.55 5.43 -17.18
N LEU A 139 5.64 4.66 -17.14
CA LEU A 139 5.91 3.63 -18.16
C LEU A 139 4.85 2.53 -18.16
N MET A 140 4.43 2.03 -17.00
CA MET A 140 3.37 1.03 -16.90
C MET A 140 2.04 1.55 -17.45
N ALA A 141 1.66 2.79 -17.12
CA ALA A 141 0.43 3.37 -17.62
C ALA A 141 0.46 3.57 -19.15
N TYR A 142 1.62 3.98 -19.69
CA TYR A 142 1.82 4.13 -21.12
C TYR A 142 1.73 2.79 -21.86
N GLU A 143 2.43 1.76 -21.37
CA GLU A 143 2.55 0.47 -22.06
C GLU A 143 1.30 -0.39 -21.92
N PHE A 144 0.68 -0.41 -20.73
CA PHE A 144 -0.53 -1.20 -20.48
C PHE A 144 -1.81 -0.46 -20.83
N ARG A 145 -1.72 0.84 -21.16
CA ARG A 145 -2.88 1.74 -21.35
C ARG A 145 -3.87 1.66 -20.18
N ASP A 146 -3.35 1.56 -18.95
CA ASP A 146 -4.14 1.50 -17.71
C ASP A 146 -4.67 2.91 -17.34
N ILE A 147 -5.55 3.46 -18.17
CA ILE A 147 -6.12 4.81 -18.01
C ILE A 147 -6.92 4.95 -16.71
N LEU A 148 -7.45 3.84 -16.19
CA LEU A 148 -8.15 3.80 -14.90
C LEU A 148 -7.17 3.69 -13.70
N GLY A 149 -5.91 3.35 -13.94
CA GLY A 149 -4.96 3.02 -12.87
C GLY A 149 -5.42 1.80 -12.05
N MET A 150 -6.26 0.94 -12.62
CA MET A 150 -6.94 -0.12 -11.90
C MET A 150 -5.94 -1.19 -11.45
N TYR A 151 -5.06 -1.64 -12.34
CA TYR A 151 -4.11 -2.71 -12.03
C TYR A 151 -3.00 -2.22 -11.13
N SER A 152 -2.41 -1.08 -11.49
CA SER A 152 -1.33 -0.47 -10.72
C SER A 152 -1.80 -0.06 -9.32
N GLY A 153 -2.98 0.55 -9.19
CA GLY A 153 -3.58 0.91 -7.91
C GLY A 153 -3.95 -0.30 -7.04
N CYS A 154 -4.55 -1.35 -7.63
CA CYS A 154 -4.88 -2.57 -6.89
C CYS A 154 -3.63 -3.31 -6.41
N ALA A 155 -2.61 -3.46 -7.26
CA ALA A 155 -1.34 -4.06 -6.88
C ALA A 155 -0.65 -3.28 -5.75
N LEU A 156 -0.64 -1.95 -5.85
CA LEU A 156 -0.11 -1.08 -4.80
C LEU A 156 -0.87 -1.26 -3.48
N ASN A 157 -2.20 -1.35 -3.51
CA ASN A 157 -3.00 -1.49 -2.28
C ASN A 157 -2.80 -2.85 -1.59
N VAL A 158 -2.52 -3.92 -2.33
CA VAL A 158 -2.02 -5.19 -1.75
C VAL A 158 -0.71 -4.96 -1.00
N GLY A 159 0.23 -4.23 -1.63
CA GLY A 159 1.50 -3.84 -1.02
C GLY A 159 1.33 -3.00 0.25
N ILE A 160 0.40 -2.03 0.24
CA ILE A 160 0.04 -1.22 1.42
C ILE A 160 -0.44 -2.13 2.55
N SER A 161 -1.37 -3.04 2.27
CA SER A 161 -1.94 -3.98 3.25
C SER A 161 -0.85 -4.84 3.90
N ALA A 162 0.06 -5.40 3.11
CA ALA A 162 1.19 -6.18 3.61
C ALA A 162 2.19 -5.32 4.43
N ALA A 163 2.47 -4.09 3.98
CA ALA A 163 3.43 -3.21 4.64
C ALA A 163 3.00 -2.80 6.06
N PHE A 164 1.69 -2.69 6.31
CA PHE A 164 1.16 -2.46 7.66
C PHE A 164 1.51 -3.60 8.63
N ILE A 165 1.38 -4.85 8.17
CA ILE A 165 1.77 -6.04 8.95
C ILE A 165 3.27 -5.99 9.27
N VAL A 166 4.11 -5.78 8.25
CA VAL A 166 5.57 -5.70 8.41
C VAL A 166 5.96 -4.59 9.39
N THR A 167 5.31 -3.44 9.29
CA THR A 167 5.55 -2.29 10.18
C THR A 167 5.21 -2.62 11.63
N LEU A 168 4.06 -3.25 11.88
CA LEU A 168 3.66 -3.66 13.22
C LEU A 168 4.63 -4.70 13.81
N VAL A 169 5.03 -5.71 13.03
CA VAL A 169 5.99 -6.74 13.47
C VAL A 169 7.35 -6.11 13.80
N LYS A 170 7.82 -5.19 12.96
CA LYS A 170 9.10 -4.51 13.14
C LYS A 170 9.08 -3.59 14.37
N ARG A 171 8.02 -2.80 14.55
CA ARG A 171 7.89 -1.85 15.67
C ARG A 171 7.61 -2.52 17.00
N ARG A 172 6.94 -3.68 17.00
CA ARG A 172 6.51 -4.42 18.21
C ARG A 172 5.67 -3.59 19.18
N CYS A 173 5.04 -2.53 18.68
CA CYS A 173 4.15 -1.62 19.40
C CYS A 173 3.20 -0.96 18.39
N SER A 174 2.10 -0.39 18.90
CA SER A 174 1.06 0.27 18.09
C SER A 174 1.34 1.77 17.83
N ALA A 175 2.58 2.23 18.03
CA ALA A 175 2.95 3.63 17.80
C ALA A 175 2.71 4.04 16.34
N GLY A 176 1.94 5.11 16.15
CA GLY A 176 1.53 5.65 14.86
C GLY A 176 0.29 4.98 14.26
N LEU A 177 -0.09 3.76 14.68
CA LEU A 177 -1.04 2.91 13.96
C LEU A 177 -2.47 2.96 14.54
N SER A 178 -3.50 3.23 13.75
CA SER A 178 -4.88 3.32 14.28
C SER A 178 -5.74 2.10 13.91
N LEU A 179 -6.41 1.48 14.90
CA LEU A 179 -7.33 0.36 14.64
C LEU A 179 -8.55 0.81 13.84
N HIS A 180 -9.11 1.98 14.18
CA HIS A 180 -10.23 2.57 13.46
C HIS A 180 -9.83 2.90 12.01
N ALA A 181 -8.60 3.37 11.80
CA ALA A 181 -8.10 3.60 10.45
C ALA A 181 -7.93 2.30 9.68
N ALA A 182 -7.39 1.25 10.31
CA ALA A 182 -7.24 -0.07 9.70
C ALA A 182 -8.59 -0.63 9.23
N ILE A 183 -9.63 -0.56 10.07
CA ILE A 183 -10.99 -1.00 9.72
C ILE A 183 -11.56 -0.12 8.60
N SER A 184 -11.44 1.20 8.70
CA SER A 184 -11.94 2.13 7.69
C SER A 184 -11.27 1.91 6.33
N LYS A 185 -9.94 1.77 6.31
CA LYS A 185 -9.15 1.46 5.11
C LYS A 185 -9.59 0.14 4.49
N MET A 186 -9.82 -0.89 5.30
CA MET A 186 -10.30 -2.19 4.82
C MET A 186 -11.65 -2.01 4.13
N ILE A 187 -12.64 -1.38 4.78
CA ILE A 187 -13.97 -1.17 4.19
C ILE A 187 -13.87 -0.35 2.90
N GLY A 188 -13.10 0.74 2.89
CA GLY A 188 -12.90 1.56 1.69
C GLY A 188 -12.24 0.78 0.55
N SER A 189 -11.23 -0.05 0.85
CA SER A 189 -10.57 -0.93 -0.13
C SER A 189 -11.52 -2.00 -0.67
N GLN A 190 -12.36 -2.57 0.20
CA GLN A 190 -13.34 -3.57 -0.22
C GLN A 190 -14.44 -2.98 -1.10
N LEU A 191 -14.89 -1.74 -0.82
CA LEU A 191 -15.82 -1.04 -1.69
C LEU A 191 -15.18 -0.69 -3.04
N ALA A 192 -13.90 -0.32 -3.05
CA ALA A 192 -13.17 -0.05 -4.30
C ALA A 192 -13.01 -1.31 -5.17
N GLY A 193 -12.65 -2.44 -4.55
CA GLY A 193 -12.59 -3.72 -5.25
C GLY A 193 -13.96 -4.18 -5.76
N LEU A 194 -15.02 -4.01 -4.95
CA LEU A 194 -16.39 -4.30 -5.38
C LEU A 194 -16.79 -3.43 -6.59
N ASN A 195 -16.47 -2.14 -6.58
CA ASN A 195 -16.73 -1.25 -7.70
C ASN A 195 -16.05 -1.75 -8.99
N VAL A 196 -14.79 -2.17 -8.89
CA VAL A 196 -14.05 -2.72 -10.03
C VAL A 196 -14.67 -4.02 -10.52
N LEU A 197 -15.02 -4.95 -9.63
CA LEU A 197 -15.57 -6.25 -10.02
C LEU A 197 -16.95 -6.13 -10.67
N ILE A 198 -17.74 -5.14 -10.30
CA ILE A 198 -19.04 -4.90 -10.94
C ILE A 198 -18.84 -4.33 -12.35
N LEU A 199 -17.93 -3.36 -12.50
CA LEU A 199 -17.65 -2.76 -13.80
C LEU A 199 -16.87 -3.70 -14.73
N PHE A 200 -16.07 -4.60 -14.18
CA PHE A 200 -15.19 -5.51 -14.90
C PHE A 200 -15.18 -6.91 -14.26
N PRO A 201 -16.24 -7.71 -14.47
CA PRO A 201 -16.41 -9.01 -13.79
C PRO A 201 -15.39 -10.08 -14.22
N ASP A 202 -14.74 -9.89 -15.36
CA ASP A 202 -13.76 -10.79 -15.96
C ASP A 202 -12.30 -10.50 -15.53
N ARG A 203 -12.09 -9.61 -14.56
CA ARG A 203 -10.75 -9.22 -14.08
C ARG A 203 -10.26 -10.13 -12.96
N TYR A 204 -9.95 -11.38 -13.30
CA TYR A 204 -9.54 -12.40 -12.33
C TYR A 204 -8.30 -12.02 -11.50
N LEU A 205 -7.34 -11.29 -12.09
CA LEU A 205 -6.18 -10.79 -11.35
C LEU A 205 -6.60 -9.79 -10.26
N VAL A 206 -7.49 -8.86 -10.59
CA VAL A 206 -8.03 -7.90 -9.61
C VAL A 206 -8.88 -8.61 -8.55
N LEU A 207 -9.68 -9.61 -8.92
CA LEU A 207 -10.41 -10.45 -7.98
C LEU A 207 -9.45 -11.14 -6.99
N SER A 208 -8.33 -11.68 -7.48
CA SER A 208 -7.32 -12.31 -6.63
C SER A 208 -6.73 -11.30 -5.64
N TRP A 209 -6.37 -10.10 -6.10
CA TRP A 209 -5.85 -9.03 -5.25
C TRP A 209 -6.87 -8.52 -4.25
N PHE A 210 -8.14 -8.45 -4.64
CA PHE A 210 -9.24 -8.11 -3.75
C PHE A 210 -9.35 -9.07 -2.57
N VAL A 211 -9.27 -10.39 -2.84
CA VAL A 211 -9.25 -11.41 -1.78
C VAL A 211 -7.98 -11.28 -0.92
N MET A 212 -6.82 -11.07 -1.54
CA MET A 212 -5.56 -10.90 -0.82
C MET A 212 -5.59 -9.68 0.12
N MET A 213 -6.09 -8.53 -0.34
CA MET A 213 -6.23 -7.32 0.47
C MET A 213 -7.10 -7.57 1.70
N LEU A 214 -8.26 -8.22 1.52
CA LEU A 214 -9.13 -8.57 2.63
C LEU A 214 -8.42 -9.45 3.67
N ILE A 215 -7.72 -10.49 3.22
CA ILE A 215 -6.99 -11.40 4.12
C ILE A 215 -5.90 -10.63 4.87
N LEU A 216 -5.09 -9.85 4.17
CA LEU A 216 -4.01 -9.06 4.77
C LEU A 216 -4.54 -8.03 5.78
N ASP A 217 -5.62 -7.34 5.45
CA ASP A 217 -6.25 -6.36 6.34
C ASP A 217 -6.84 -7.02 7.59
N LEU A 218 -7.53 -8.17 7.45
CA LEU A 218 -8.04 -8.92 8.60
C LEU A 218 -6.91 -9.43 9.50
N VAL A 219 -5.82 -9.92 8.92
CA VAL A 219 -4.61 -10.32 9.66
C VAL A 219 -4.02 -9.13 10.39
N TYR A 220 -3.84 -7.99 9.70
CA TYR A 220 -3.33 -6.76 10.30
C TYR A 220 -4.20 -6.25 11.44
N ILE A 221 -5.52 -6.15 11.24
CA ILE A 221 -6.50 -5.71 12.25
C ILE A 221 -6.41 -6.60 13.47
N ARG A 222 -6.39 -7.93 13.30
CA ARG A 222 -6.24 -8.88 14.42
C ARG A 222 -4.92 -8.70 15.16
N MET A 223 -3.82 -8.54 14.44
CA MET A 223 -2.49 -8.33 15.04
C MET A 223 -2.44 -7.00 15.79
N LEU A 224 -2.94 -5.92 15.20
CA LEU A 224 -2.96 -4.59 15.79
C LEU A 224 -3.85 -4.54 17.03
N TYR A 225 -5.03 -5.15 16.98
CA TYR A 225 -5.91 -5.29 18.15
C TYR A 225 -5.18 -5.94 19.33
N ARG A 226 -4.48 -7.05 19.08
CA ARG A 226 -3.69 -7.76 20.11
C ARG A 226 -2.52 -6.91 20.61
N GLN A 227 -1.84 -6.19 19.71
CA GLN A 227 -0.73 -5.33 20.08
C GLN A 227 -1.18 -4.14 20.92
N ILE A 228 -2.28 -3.47 20.58
CA ILE A 228 -2.80 -2.34 21.38
C ILE A 228 -3.15 -2.79 22.79
N ARG A 229 -3.76 -3.98 22.94
CA ARG A 229 -3.99 -4.58 24.26
C ARG A 229 -2.70 -4.88 25.01
N LYS A 230 -1.67 -5.39 24.31
CA LYS A 230 -0.35 -5.67 24.89
C LYS A 230 0.36 -4.39 25.32
N ASP A 231 0.14 -3.29 24.62
CA ASP A 231 0.64 -1.95 24.98
C ASP A 231 -0.12 -1.35 26.19
N GLY A 232 -1.13 -2.03 26.73
CA GLY A 232 -1.89 -1.60 27.92
C GLY A 232 -3.06 -0.66 27.63
N TYR A 233 -3.47 -0.52 26.37
CA TYR A 233 -4.56 0.37 25.97
C TYR A 233 -5.80 -0.38 25.48
N SER A 234 -6.96 0.30 25.52
CA SER A 234 -8.17 -0.19 24.87
C SER A 234 -8.05 -0.03 23.34
N PRO A 235 -8.29 -1.09 22.55
CA PRO A 235 -8.29 -1.01 21.09
C PRO A 235 -9.35 -0.06 20.51
N TRP A 236 -10.42 0.19 21.26
CA TRP A 236 -11.55 1.03 20.85
C TRP A 236 -11.41 2.48 21.31
N ALA A 237 -10.37 2.83 22.08
CA ALA A 237 -10.12 4.21 22.44
C ALA A 237 -9.51 4.97 21.26
N ILE A 238 -10.27 5.93 20.71
CA ILE A 238 -9.83 6.81 19.61
C ILE A 238 -8.66 7.69 20.07
N ASN A 239 -8.80 8.33 21.23
CA ASN A 239 -7.82 9.28 21.79
C ASN A 239 -6.93 8.62 22.84
N ARG A 240 -6.38 7.45 22.53
CA ARG A 240 -5.44 6.79 23.45
C ARG A 240 -4.16 7.63 23.61
N PRO A 241 -3.51 7.60 24.79
CA PRO A 241 -2.25 8.30 25.02
C PRO A 241 -1.16 7.95 24.01
N ARG A 242 -0.09 8.74 24.03
CA ARG A 242 1.10 8.50 23.21
C ARG A 242 1.72 7.15 23.54
N VAL A 243 1.97 6.35 22.51
CA VAL A 243 2.66 5.06 22.62
C VAL A 243 4.16 5.27 22.36
N TYR A 244 4.99 4.73 23.24
CA TYR A 244 6.43 4.72 23.09
C TYR A 244 6.90 3.32 22.66
N PRO A 245 7.74 3.20 21.62
CA PRO A 245 8.29 1.91 21.26
C PRO A 245 9.16 1.35 22.39
N PRO A 246 9.25 0.02 22.51
CA PRO A 246 10.16 -0.62 23.46
C PRO A 246 11.62 -0.22 23.18
N ALA A 247 12.46 -0.29 24.22
CA ALA A 247 13.89 -0.06 24.07
C ALA A 247 14.48 -0.97 22.97
N PRO A 248 15.46 -0.49 22.17
CA PRO A 248 16.12 -1.31 21.18
C PRO A 248 16.67 -2.57 21.85
N VAL A 249 16.39 -3.75 21.28
CA VAL A 249 17.05 -4.99 21.72
C VAL A 249 18.55 -4.80 21.46
N PRO A 250 19.43 -5.03 22.45
CA PRO A 250 20.87 -4.96 22.25
C PRO A 250 21.25 -5.82 21.04
N ALA A 251 22.07 -5.27 20.14
CA ALA A 251 22.60 -6.07 19.04
C ALA A 251 23.31 -7.28 19.64
N THR A 252 22.94 -8.49 19.22
CA THR A 252 23.73 -9.69 19.53
C THR A 252 25.18 -9.37 19.13
N PRO A 253 26.16 -9.51 20.03
CA PRO A 253 27.55 -9.28 19.68
C PRO A 253 27.87 -10.07 18.43
N ALA A 254 28.44 -9.41 17.41
CA ALA A 254 28.93 -10.11 16.24
C ALA A 254 29.81 -11.26 16.73
N ALA A 255 29.51 -12.49 16.31
CA ALA A 255 30.33 -13.64 16.64
C ALA A 255 31.78 -13.28 16.32
N GLN A 256 32.65 -13.32 17.33
CA GLN A 256 34.07 -13.07 17.13
C GLN A 256 34.55 -14.02 16.02
N PRO A 257 35.30 -13.53 15.03
CA PRO A 257 35.85 -14.41 14.00
C PRO A 257 36.67 -15.50 14.72
N ALA A 258 36.36 -16.76 14.38
CA ALA A 258 37.05 -17.91 14.96
C ALA A 258 38.57 -17.73 14.78
N PRO A 259 39.39 -18.06 15.79
CA PRO A 259 40.83 -17.97 15.67
C PRO A 259 41.30 -18.80 14.47
N ALA A 260 42.14 -18.19 13.62
CA ALA A 260 42.68 -18.83 12.44
C ALA A 260 43.41 -20.13 12.85
N VAL A 261 42.92 -21.26 12.36
CA VAL A 261 43.60 -22.55 12.52
C VAL A 261 44.88 -22.48 11.70
N ALA A 262 46.02 -22.38 12.38
CA ALA A 262 47.32 -22.49 11.74
C ALA A 262 47.48 -23.91 11.17
N LEU A 263 47.67 -24.02 9.86
CA LEU A 263 48.00 -25.29 9.21
C LEU A 263 49.42 -25.71 9.62
N PRO A 264 49.64 -26.98 10.04
CA PRO A 264 50.97 -27.49 10.33
C PRO A 264 51.81 -27.54 9.05
N GLN A 265 53.10 -27.16 9.19
CA GLN A 265 54.10 -27.14 8.12
C GLN A 265 54.54 -28.53 7.69
#